data_AF-A0A2W4QGZ6-F1
#
_entry.id   AF-A0A2W4QGZ6-F1
#
_cell.length_a   1.000
_cell.length_b   1.000
_cell.length_c   1.000
_cell.angle_alpha   90.00
_cell.angle_beta   90.00
_cell.angle_gamma   90.00
#
_symmetry.space_group_name_H-M   'P 1'
#
loop_
_entity.id
_entity.type
_entity.pdbx_description
1 polymer ?
#
loop_
_entity_poly.entity_id
_entity_poly.type
_entity_poly.pdbx_seq_one_letter_code
_entity_poly.pdbx_strand_id
1 'polypeptide(L)'
;MKLIAQVKLLPDDEQQAYLLQTLEQANALCNWLSEQAWELQKFRRFDLQAACYYAARERSGLSAQMVIRCIAKVADAYTLDKRTQRSFKP
;
A
#
# COMPACT_ATOMS: atom_id res chain seq x y z
N MET A 1 -4.12 -24.70 22.68
CA MET A 1 -2.71 -24.81 22.26
C MET A 1 -2.57 -24.19 20.88
N LYS A 2 -1.70 -23.19 20.68
CA LYS A 2 -1.52 -22.50 19.38
C LYS A 2 -0.24 -23.03 18.72
N LEU A 3 -0.38 -23.94 17.78
CA LEU A 3 0.74 -24.45 16.96
C LEU A 3 1.07 -23.40 15.91
N ILE A 4 2.33 -22.95 15.88
CA ILE A 4 2.82 -21.96 14.91
C ILE A 4 4.02 -22.58 14.19
N ALA A 5 4.00 -22.55 12.87
CA ALA A 5 5.16 -22.89 12.04
C ALA A 5 5.84 -21.61 11.56
N GLN A 6 7.14 -21.48 11.79
CA GLN A 6 7.95 -20.41 11.22
C GLN A 6 8.46 -20.87 9.85
N VAL A 7 8.15 -20.11 8.81
CA VAL A 7 8.52 -20.43 7.42
C VAL A 7 9.36 -19.28 6.86
N LYS A 8 10.41 -19.62 6.12
CA LYS A 8 11.23 -18.67 5.36
C LYS A 8 11.01 -18.92 3.87
N LEU A 9 10.73 -17.85 3.13
CA LEU A 9 10.73 -17.90 1.67
C LEU A 9 12.17 -17.88 1.15
N LEU A 10 12.52 -18.80 0.26
CA LEU A 10 13.81 -18.87 -0.41
C LEU A 10 13.58 -18.69 -1.92
N PRO A 11 13.38 -17.43 -2.38
CA PRO A 11 13.16 -17.17 -3.79
C PRO A 11 14.44 -17.41 -4.60
N ASP A 12 14.28 -17.84 -5.85
CA ASP A 12 15.33 -17.70 -6.86
C ASP A 12 15.45 -16.25 -7.35
N ASP A 13 16.45 -15.96 -8.18
CA ASP A 13 16.73 -14.60 -8.64
C ASP A 13 15.56 -13.97 -9.41
N GLU A 14 14.84 -14.78 -10.20
CA GLU A 14 13.69 -14.32 -10.98
C GLU A 14 12.50 -13.99 -10.06
N GLN A 15 12.19 -14.88 -9.12
CA GLN A 15 11.16 -14.64 -8.10
C GLN A 15 11.47 -13.43 -7.24
N GLN A 16 12.74 -13.26 -6.84
CA GLN A 16 13.17 -12.09 -6.08
C GLN A 16 12.92 -10.80 -6.87
N ALA A 17 13.24 -10.79 -8.16
CA ALA A 17 12.99 -9.64 -9.03
C ALA A 17 11.49 -9.31 -9.13
N TYR A 18 10.62 -10.31 -9.34
CA TYR A 18 9.17 -10.08 -9.39
C TYR A 18 8.59 -9.59 -8.06
N LEU A 19 9.07 -10.13 -6.93
CA LEU A 19 8.64 -9.68 -5.61
C LEU A 19 9.05 -8.23 -5.36
N LEU A 20 10.29 -7.86 -5.71
CA LEU A 20 10.78 -6.49 -5.57
C LEU A 20 9.97 -5.53 -6.43
N GLN A 21 9.78 -5.85 -7.71
CA GLN A 21 8.98 -5.04 -8.63
C GLN A 21 7.54 -4.83 -8.10
N THR A 22 6.94 -5.87 -7.52
CA THR A 22 5.60 -5.78 -6.92
C THR A 22 5.58 -4.81 -5.73
N LEU A 23 6.62 -4.83 -4.89
CA LEU A 23 6.75 -3.91 -3.76
C LEU A 23 6.95 -2.46 -4.23
N GLU A 24 7.80 -2.24 -5.24
CA GLU A 24 8.03 -0.93 -5.84
C GLU A 24 6.73 -0.34 -6.40
N GLN A 25 5.96 -1.12 -7.16
CA GLN A 25 4.65 -0.71 -7.67
C GLN A 25 3.65 -0.41 -6.55
N ALA A 26 3.62 -1.23 -5.50
CA ALA A 26 2.76 -1.00 -4.35
C ALA A 26 3.15 0.28 -3.59
N ASN A 27 4.44 0.55 -3.43
CA ASN A 27 4.93 1.75 -2.76
C ASN A 27 4.70 3.01 -3.60
N ALA A 28 4.85 2.93 -4.93
CA ALA A 28 4.47 4.00 -5.84
C ALA A 28 2.96 4.33 -5.72
N LEU A 29 2.09 3.31 -5.66
CA LEU A 29 0.67 3.52 -5.40
C LEU A 29 0.42 4.14 -4.02
N CYS A 30 1.18 3.75 -3.00
CA CYS A 30 1.06 4.35 -1.67
C CYS A 30 1.44 5.84 -1.67
N ASN A 31 2.46 6.24 -2.43
CA ASN A 31 2.81 7.65 -2.59
C ASN A 31 1.68 8.45 -3.23
N TRP A 32 1.11 7.95 -4.33
CA TRP A 32 -0.03 8.57 -4.98
C TRP A 32 -1.26 8.65 -4.05
N LEU A 33 -1.57 7.58 -3.32
CA LEU A 33 -2.65 7.58 -2.33
C LEU A 33 -2.40 8.58 -1.19
N SER A 34 -1.13 8.78 -0.81
CA SER A 34 -0.72 9.76 0.19
C SER A 34 -0.92 11.19 -0.28
N GLU A 35 -0.63 11.47 -1.56
CA GLU A 35 -0.96 12.73 -2.24
C GLU A 35 -2.47 12.96 -2.20
N GLN A 36 -3.27 11.99 -2.65
CA GLN A 36 -4.73 12.11 -2.63
C GLN A 36 -5.29 12.29 -1.21
N ALA A 37 -4.75 11.61 -0.21
CA ALA A 37 -5.15 11.78 1.18
C ALA A 37 -4.90 13.22 1.64
N TRP A 38 -3.81 13.84 1.20
CA TRP A 38 -3.44 15.21 1.52
C TRP A 38 -4.32 16.23 0.80
N GLU A 39 -4.56 16.05 -0.50
CA GLU A 39 -5.43 16.93 -1.29
C GLU A 39 -6.87 16.91 -0.78
N LEU A 40 -7.39 15.72 -0.47
CA LEU A 40 -8.77 15.54 -0.04
C LEU A 40 -8.97 15.69 1.47
N GLN A 41 -7.88 15.82 2.24
CA GLN A 41 -7.87 15.78 3.71
C GLN A 41 -8.57 14.52 4.28
N LYS A 42 -8.43 13.38 3.59
CA LYS A 42 -9.04 12.09 3.94
C LYS A 42 -7.98 11.08 4.38
N PHE A 43 -7.83 10.96 5.69
CA PHE A 43 -6.79 10.12 6.29
C PHE A 43 -7.30 8.78 6.83
N ARG A 44 -8.62 8.64 7.02
CA ARG A 44 -9.22 7.39 7.50
C ARG A 44 -9.35 6.42 6.33
N ARG A 45 -9.07 5.14 6.59
CA ARG A 45 -9.11 4.07 5.58
C ARG A 45 -10.39 4.07 4.74
N PHE A 46 -11.57 4.10 5.39
CA PHE A 46 -12.85 4.06 4.68
C PHE A 46 -13.07 5.30 3.80
N ASP A 47 -12.72 6.49 4.29
CA ASP A 47 -12.88 7.73 3.54
C ASP A 47 -11.95 7.76 2.31
N LEU A 48 -10.70 7.35 2.49
CA LEU A 48 -9.70 7.28 1.42
C LEU A 48 -10.07 6.19 0.40
N GLN A 49 -10.55 5.04 0.87
CA GLN A 49 -11.01 3.96 -0.02
C GLN A 49 -12.20 4.42 -0.87
N ALA A 50 -13.21 5.05 -0.26
CA ALA A 50 -14.37 5.56 -0.97
C ALA A 50 -13.99 6.61 -2.02
N ALA A 51 -12.98 7.44 -1.74
CA ALA A 51 -12.52 8.47 -2.66
C ALA A 51 -11.64 7.95 -3.80
N CYS A 52 -10.77 6.97 -3.53
CA CYS A 52 -9.65 6.67 -4.43
C CYS A 52 -9.63 5.25 -5.00
N TYR A 53 -10.46 4.31 -4.52
CA TYR A 53 -10.34 2.89 -4.86
C TYR A 53 -10.37 2.62 -6.38
N TYR A 54 -11.34 3.16 -7.11
CA TYR A 54 -11.47 2.89 -8.54
C TYR A 54 -10.28 3.44 -9.34
N ALA A 55 -9.87 4.68 -9.05
CA ALA A 55 -8.68 5.28 -9.68
C ALA A 55 -7.38 4.53 -9.31
N ALA A 56 -7.25 4.06 -8.07
CA ALA A 56 -6.11 3.26 -7.62
C ALA A 56 -6.04 1.89 -8.34
N ARG A 57 -7.21 1.26 -8.58
CA ARG A 57 -7.31 -0.01 -9.31
C ARG A 57 -6.90 0.13 -10.77
N GLU A 58 -7.31 1.22 -11.40
CA GLU A 58 -6.99 1.49 -12.80
C GLU A 58 -5.50 1.82 -13.02
N ARG A 59 -4.89 2.60 -12.12
CA ARG A 59 -3.48 3.02 -12.26
C ARG A 59 -2.46 1.94 -11.98
N SER A 60 -2.73 1.04 -11.04
CA SER A 60 -1.64 0.26 -10.42
C SER A 60 -1.34 -1.07 -11.12
N GLY A 61 -2.28 -1.65 -11.87
CA GLY A 61 -2.17 -3.03 -12.36
C GLY A 61 -2.14 -4.09 -11.25
N LEU A 62 -2.17 -3.69 -9.97
CA LEU A 62 -2.16 -4.57 -8.82
C LEU A 62 -3.51 -5.26 -8.63
N SER A 63 -3.52 -6.40 -7.94
CA SER A 63 -4.78 -7.07 -7.56
C SER A 63 -5.64 -6.17 -6.66
N ALA A 64 -6.95 -6.43 -6.64
CA ALA A 64 -7.87 -5.69 -5.78
C ALA A 64 -7.45 -5.73 -4.30
N GLN A 65 -6.99 -6.88 -3.83
CA GLN A 65 -6.51 -7.04 -2.45
C GLN A 65 -5.28 -6.18 -2.18
N MET A 66 -4.32 -6.11 -3.11
CA MET A 66 -3.14 -5.27 -2.96
C MET A 66 -3.47 -3.78 -2.90
N VAL A 67 -4.42 -3.32 -3.72
CA VAL A 67 -4.90 -1.92 -3.64
C VAL A 67 -5.50 -1.62 -2.27
N ILE A 68 -6.34 -2.51 -1.74
CA ILE A 68 -6.93 -2.34 -0.41
C ILE A 68 -5.85 -2.34 0.69
N ARG A 69 -4.80 -3.15 0.54
CA ARG A 69 -3.64 -3.15 1.47
C ARG A 69 -2.84 -1.86 1.38
N CYS A 70 -2.64 -1.29 0.19
CA CYS A 70 -1.98 0.01 0.03
C CYS A 70 -2.78 1.13 0.70
N ILE A 71 -4.11 1.16 0.51
CA ILE A 71 -4.99 2.13 1.19
C ILE A 71 -4.91 1.98 2.71
N ALA A 72 -4.92 0.74 3.21
CA ALA A 72 -4.77 0.49 4.64
C ALA A 72 -3.40 0.94 5.17
N LYS A 73 -2.31 0.66 4.43
CA LYS A 73 -0.94 1.08 4.76
C LYS A 73 -0.79 2.60 4.84
N VAL A 74 -1.39 3.33 3.89
CA VAL A 74 -1.38 4.80 3.88
C VAL A 74 -2.19 5.36 5.05
N ALA A 75 -3.41 4.86 5.27
CA ALA A 75 -4.24 5.29 6.39
C ALA A 75 -3.56 5.03 7.75
N ASP A 76 -2.89 3.88 7.90
CA ASP A 76 -2.13 3.53 9.09
C ASP A 76 -0.93 4.47 9.31
N ALA A 77 -0.20 4.83 8.26
CA ALA A 77 0.91 5.79 8.35
C ALA A 77 0.46 7.18 8.86
N TYR A 78 -0.79 7.59 8.58
CA TYR A 78 -1.37 8.83 9.09
C TYR A 78 -1.92 8.74 10.53
N THR A 79 -1.84 7.57 11.17
CA THR A 79 -2.13 7.45 12.62
C THR A 79 -1.03 8.07 13.47
N LEU A 80 0.21 8.11 12.97
CA LEU A 80 1.34 8.75 13.66
C LEU A 80 1.10 10.25 13.87
N ASP A 81 0.73 10.95 12.80
CA ASP A 81 0.32 12.36 12.77
C ASP A 81 -0.25 12.70 11.37
N LYS A 82 -0.75 13.94 11.24
CA LYS A 82 -1.26 14.52 9.98
C LYS A 82 -0.64 15.89 9.73
N ARG A 83 0.63 16.05 10.08
CA ARG A 83 1.39 17.30 9.92
C ARG A 83 2.19 17.32 8.62
N THR A 84 2.51 16.15 8.09
CA THR A 84 3.30 15.98 6.87
C THR A 84 2.71 14.88 6.00
N GLN A 85 2.81 15.05 4.68
CA GLN A 85 2.46 14.01 3.72
C GLN A 85 3.43 12.82 3.85
N ARG A 86 2.90 11.59 3.79
CA ARG A 86 3.73 10.37 3.92
C ARG A 86 4.38 9.99 2.59
N SER A 87 5.64 9.55 2.65
CA SER A 87 6.37 8.97 1.52
C SER A 87 6.75 7.52 1.80
N PHE A 88 6.73 6.68 0.77
CA PHE A 88 7.07 5.27 0.77
C PHE A 88 8.21 5.05 -0.22
N LYS A 89 9.27 4.40 0.25
CA LYS A 89 10.44 4.08 -0.58
C LYS A 89 10.06 3.07 -1.66
N PRO A 90 10.67 3.11 -2.86
CA PRO A 90 10.58 2.02 -3.83
C PRO A 90 10.84 0.68 -3.15
#